data_AF-A0A7V3Y0Z1-F1
#
_entry.id   AF-A0A7V3Y0Z1-F1
#
_cell.length_a   1.000
_cell.length_b   1.000
_cell.length_c   1.000
_cell.angle_alpha   90.00
_cell.angle_beta   90.00
_cell.angle_gamma   90.00
#
_symmetry.space_group_name_H-M   'P 1'
#
loop_
_entity.id
_entity.type
_entity.pdbx_description
1 polymer ?
#
loop_
_entity_poly.entity_id
_entity_poly.type
_entity_poly.pdbx_seq_one_letter_code
_entity_poly.pdbx_strand_id
1 'polypeptide(L)'
;MAEQTYDFSWMQKSDILLGIGVIAVVTMLVIPLPTFLLDFLMAISIMLGILILLVVMYVPRSFDFSVFPALLLITTVYRLALNVSSTRLILLQGAAFDGKIIRTFGEFVVGGNYVIGFIVFIILVAVQFIVITKGATRTAEVAARFTLDAMPAKLMSIDSDLSNGIINEEEALRRRREVRKEADFYGAMDGASKFVQGDVKVGIIITIVNIIGGFIIGMVMRGESFDVAIHTYTLLSIGDGLVAQIPSLLITTATGIIVTRAVSEDSLGKDLSAQLGSQPRALMLTAGALGLSAIIPGFPKITLMLLALGIGALGYLLKQTAEEEVEKTKIEQKEAALKTHKPESVIPLIQVDPLEVEIGYSLIPLADPDQGGTLLDRITNIRRRSALEMGLIVPPIRIRDNMELAPKDYSILIKGDEVGHGSLKVGKQIEM
;
A
#
# COMPACT_ATOMS: atom_id res chain seq x y z
N MET A 1 38.35 -13.78 6.09
CA MET A 1 37.49 -14.68 6.88
C MET A 1 37.46 -14.14 8.31
N ALA A 2 36.43 -13.38 8.64
CA ALA A 2 36.09 -13.03 10.01
C ALA A 2 34.59 -13.32 10.13
N GLU A 3 34.28 -14.49 10.66
CA GLU A 3 32.91 -14.94 10.94
C GLU A 3 32.40 -14.13 12.13
N GLN A 4 31.55 -13.14 11.87
CA GLN A 4 30.73 -12.53 12.90
C GLN A 4 29.65 -13.54 13.30
N THR A 5 29.89 -14.25 14.39
CA THR A 5 28.90 -15.08 15.07
C THR A 5 27.89 -14.15 15.74
N TYR A 6 26.74 -13.94 15.10
CA TYR A 6 25.61 -13.29 15.75
C TYR A 6 25.10 -14.20 16.89
N ASP A 7 25.00 -13.65 18.09
CA ASP A 7 24.52 -14.34 19.28
C ASP A 7 23.01 -14.64 19.17
N PHE A 8 22.66 -15.89 18.86
CA PHE A 8 21.29 -16.41 18.66
C PHE A 8 20.52 -16.65 19.97
N SER A 9 21.01 -16.19 21.13
CA SER A 9 20.37 -16.48 22.43
C SER A 9 18.96 -15.86 22.60
N TRP A 10 18.61 -14.84 21.81
CA TRP A 10 17.27 -14.22 21.85
C TRP A 10 16.23 -14.98 21.02
N MET A 11 16.62 -15.59 19.88
CA MET A 11 15.72 -16.42 19.06
C MET A 11 15.38 -17.74 19.77
N GLN A 12 16.34 -18.36 20.47
CA GLN A 12 16.07 -19.56 21.28
C GLN A 12 15.07 -19.29 22.41
N LYS A 13 15.04 -18.07 22.99
CA LYS A 13 14.08 -17.70 24.03
C LYS A 13 12.67 -17.50 23.47
N SER A 14 12.54 -16.98 22.25
CA SER A 14 11.24 -16.75 21.59
C SER A 14 10.54 -18.06 21.22
N ASP A 15 11.27 -19.04 20.69
CA ASP A 15 10.69 -20.35 20.36
C ASP A 15 10.26 -21.13 21.61
N ILE A 16 11.05 -21.04 22.68
CA ILE A 16 10.69 -21.61 23.99
C ILE A 16 9.43 -20.93 24.56
N LEU A 17 9.32 -19.60 24.47
CA LEU A 17 8.13 -18.84 24.89
C LEU A 17 6.87 -19.27 24.12
N LEU A 18 6.98 -19.47 22.80
CA LEU A 18 5.87 -19.98 21.99
C LEU A 18 5.47 -21.41 22.41
N GLY A 19 6.45 -22.30 22.61
CA GLY A 19 6.20 -23.66 23.08
C GLY A 19 5.51 -23.71 24.45
N ILE A 20 5.98 -22.89 25.40
CA ILE A 20 5.35 -22.73 26.73
C ILE A 20 3.93 -22.20 26.57
N GLY A 21 3.70 -21.22 25.69
CA GLY A 21 2.38 -20.67 25.41
C GLY A 21 1.39 -21.72 24.92
N VAL A 22 1.80 -22.58 23.98
CA VAL A 22 0.95 -23.69 23.48
C VAL A 22 0.63 -24.67 24.60
N ILE A 23 1.62 -25.08 25.40
CA ILE A 23 1.40 -25.97 26.54
C ILE A 23 0.46 -25.32 27.57
N ALA A 24 0.60 -24.02 27.83
CA ALA A 24 -0.26 -23.28 28.74
C ALA A 24 -1.72 -23.28 28.28
N VAL A 25 -1.98 -23.07 26.98
CA VAL A 25 -3.33 -23.17 26.39
C VAL A 25 -3.92 -24.57 26.61
N VAL A 26 -3.17 -25.63 26.32
CA VAL A 26 -3.65 -27.01 26.52
C VAL A 26 -3.91 -27.30 27.99
N THR A 27 -3.02 -26.86 28.87
CA THR A 27 -3.14 -27.04 30.33
C THR A 27 -4.38 -26.35 30.88
N MET A 28 -4.67 -25.14 30.38
CA MET A 28 -5.84 -24.34 30.74
C MET A 28 -7.16 -25.02 30.37
N LEU A 29 -7.20 -25.83 29.30
CA LEU A 29 -8.38 -26.64 28.98
C LEU A 29 -8.64 -27.74 30.01
N VAL A 30 -7.61 -28.23 30.71
CA VAL A 30 -7.73 -29.33 31.68
C VAL A 30 -7.89 -28.81 33.11
N ILE A 31 -7.10 -27.80 33.49
CA ILE A 31 -7.01 -27.29 34.86
C ILE A 31 -7.85 -26.01 35.00
N PRO A 32 -8.74 -25.92 36.00
CA PRO A 32 -9.51 -24.70 36.24
C PRO A 32 -8.59 -23.55 36.66
N LEU A 33 -8.75 -22.39 36.04
CA LEU A 33 -7.99 -21.20 36.37
C LEU A 33 -8.64 -20.43 37.53
N PRO A 34 -7.84 -19.72 38.36
CA PRO A 34 -8.41 -18.73 39.28
C PRO A 34 -8.98 -17.54 38.48
N THR A 35 -10.05 -16.92 38.98
CA THR A 35 -10.77 -15.82 38.31
C THR A 35 -9.87 -14.63 38.00
N PHE A 36 -8.92 -14.30 38.89
CA PHE A 36 -7.93 -13.24 38.65
C PHE A 36 -7.04 -13.52 37.43
N LEU A 37 -6.59 -14.77 37.25
CA LEU A 37 -5.76 -15.14 36.10
C LEU A 37 -6.59 -15.15 34.82
N LEU A 38 -7.86 -15.58 34.88
CA LEU A 38 -8.79 -15.48 33.76
C LEU A 38 -8.96 -14.02 33.31
N ASP A 39 -9.24 -13.10 34.24
CA ASP A 39 -9.36 -11.67 33.93
C ASP A 39 -8.07 -11.12 33.30
N PHE A 40 -6.91 -11.45 33.87
CA PHE A 40 -5.62 -11.03 33.31
C PHE A 40 -5.40 -11.52 31.87
N LEU A 41 -5.68 -12.81 31.61
CA LEU A 41 -5.56 -13.39 30.28
C LEU A 41 -6.60 -12.81 29.29
N MET A 42 -7.82 -12.53 29.73
CA MET A 42 -8.82 -11.83 28.92
C MET A 42 -8.37 -10.42 28.55
N ALA A 43 -7.78 -9.67 29.50
CA ALA A 43 -7.20 -8.35 29.22
C ALA A 43 -6.07 -8.44 28.18
N ILE A 44 -5.19 -9.44 28.28
CA ILE A 44 -4.17 -9.71 27.26
C ILE A 44 -4.82 -10.00 25.90
N SER A 45 -5.91 -10.75 25.85
CA SER A 45 -6.62 -11.05 24.60
C SER A 45 -7.12 -9.78 23.91
N ILE A 46 -7.75 -8.87 24.67
CA ILE A 46 -8.22 -7.57 24.18
C ILE A 46 -7.03 -6.73 23.71
N MET A 47 -5.97 -6.64 24.53
CA MET A 47 -4.76 -5.91 24.19
C MET A 47 -4.13 -6.43 22.89
N LEU A 48 -4.02 -7.75 22.71
CA LEU A 48 -3.51 -8.37 21.48
C LEU A 48 -4.40 -8.03 20.28
N GLY A 49 -5.73 -8.04 20.44
CA GLY A 49 -6.65 -7.63 19.37
C GLY A 49 -6.41 -6.19 18.92
N ILE A 50 -6.25 -5.26 19.88
CA ILE A 50 -5.97 -3.85 19.59
C ILE A 50 -4.60 -3.70 18.93
N LEU A 51 -3.57 -4.33 19.49
CA LEU A 51 -2.20 -4.29 18.97
C LEU A 51 -2.15 -4.79 17.52
N ILE A 52 -2.78 -5.94 17.25
CA ILE A 52 -2.83 -6.53 15.91
C ILE A 52 -3.51 -5.56 14.92
N LEU A 53 -4.65 -4.97 15.29
CA LEU A 53 -5.34 -4.00 14.44
C LEU A 53 -4.45 -2.79 14.13
N LEU A 54 -3.81 -2.22 15.13
CA LEU A 54 -2.91 -1.07 14.95
C LEU A 54 -1.71 -1.42 14.07
N VAL A 55 -1.05 -2.57 14.31
CA VAL A 55 0.06 -3.03 13.47
C VAL A 55 -0.38 -3.12 12.01
N VAL A 56 -1.54 -3.73 11.73
CA VAL A 56 -2.06 -3.84 10.36
C VAL A 56 -2.34 -2.46 9.74
N MET A 57 -2.81 -1.49 10.51
CA MET A 57 -3.04 -0.13 10.00
C MET A 57 -1.75 0.62 9.64
N TYR A 58 -0.65 0.35 10.35
CA TYR A 58 0.64 1.03 10.15
C TYR A 58 1.57 0.31 9.17
N VAL A 59 1.38 -0.99 8.92
CA VAL A 59 2.19 -1.74 7.96
C VAL A 59 1.99 -1.19 6.54
N PRO A 60 3.07 -0.86 5.81
CA PRO A 60 2.99 -0.34 4.43
C PRO A 60 2.43 -1.39 3.46
N ARG A 61 3.14 -2.52 3.28
CA ARG A 61 2.70 -3.61 2.39
C ARG A 61 2.11 -4.77 3.20
N SER A 62 0.96 -5.29 2.78
CA SER A 62 0.25 -6.36 3.49
C SER A 62 1.12 -7.59 3.79
N PHE A 63 1.99 -8.00 2.86
CA PHE A 63 2.86 -9.18 3.02
C PHE A 63 4.17 -8.91 3.76
N ASP A 64 4.49 -7.66 4.13
CA ASP A 64 5.62 -7.36 5.02
C ASP A 64 5.38 -7.91 6.43
N PHE A 65 4.11 -8.07 6.83
CA PHE A 65 3.74 -8.72 8.08
C PHE A 65 3.53 -10.23 7.92
N SER A 66 4.56 -10.93 7.45
CA SER A 66 4.50 -12.36 7.09
C SER A 66 4.13 -13.32 8.23
N VAL A 67 4.30 -12.89 9.49
CA VAL A 67 3.96 -13.69 10.70
C VAL A 67 2.46 -13.61 11.02
N PHE A 68 1.70 -12.70 10.40
CA PHE A 68 0.29 -12.48 10.68
C PHE A 68 -0.58 -13.76 10.61
N PRO A 69 -0.49 -14.63 9.58
CA PRO A 69 -1.32 -15.85 9.53
C PRO A 69 -1.07 -16.79 10.72
N ALA A 70 0.20 -16.93 11.14
CA ALA A 70 0.55 -17.76 12.29
C ALA A 70 0.06 -17.14 13.60
N LEU A 71 0.16 -15.81 13.74
CA LEU A 71 -0.39 -15.08 14.89
C LEU A 71 -1.90 -15.22 14.98
N LEU A 72 -2.62 -15.17 13.86
CA LEU A 72 -4.07 -15.42 13.82
C LEU A 72 -4.40 -16.80 14.38
N LEU A 73 -3.67 -17.85 13.96
CA LEU A 73 -3.90 -19.21 14.45
C LEU A 73 -3.71 -19.30 15.97
N ILE A 74 -2.57 -18.80 16.48
CA ILE A 74 -2.22 -18.86 17.90
C ILE A 74 -3.22 -18.07 18.74
N THR A 75 -3.55 -16.84 18.33
CA THR A 75 -4.52 -16.00 19.06
C THR A 75 -5.92 -16.58 19.04
N THR A 76 -6.32 -17.24 17.96
CA THR A 76 -7.60 -17.94 17.86
C THR A 76 -7.67 -19.12 18.84
N VAL A 77 -6.62 -19.96 18.88
CA VAL A 77 -6.54 -21.09 19.82
C VAL A 77 -6.51 -20.61 21.27
N TYR A 78 -5.75 -19.55 21.56
CA TYR A 78 -5.72 -18.90 22.87
C TYR A 78 -7.11 -18.40 23.30
N ARG A 79 -7.84 -17.72 22.41
CA ARG A 79 -9.20 -17.24 22.67
C ARG A 79 -10.17 -18.39 22.90
N LEU A 80 -10.08 -19.45 22.11
CA LEU A 80 -10.91 -20.63 22.31
C LEU A 80 -10.68 -21.26 23.70
N ALA A 81 -9.42 -21.37 24.14
CA ALA A 81 -9.10 -21.86 25.48
C ALA A 81 -9.62 -20.95 26.59
N LEU A 82 -9.56 -19.63 26.42
CA LEU A 82 -10.21 -18.65 27.31
C LEU A 82 -11.71 -18.88 27.43
N ASN A 83 -12.42 -18.98 26.30
CA ASN A 83 -13.86 -19.17 26.28
C ASN A 83 -14.28 -20.49 26.94
N VAL A 84 -13.53 -21.58 26.74
CA VAL A 84 -13.81 -22.86 27.41
C VAL A 84 -13.56 -22.76 28.92
N SER A 85 -12.51 -22.05 29.33
CA SER A 85 -12.16 -21.89 30.75
C SER A 85 -13.13 -20.98 31.50
N SER A 86 -13.54 -19.87 30.90
CA SER A 86 -14.54 -18.97 31.47
C SER A 86 -15.90 -19.66 31.59
N THR A 87 -16.33 -20.36 30.54
CA THR A 87 -17.52 -21.23 30.54
C THR A 87 -17.50 -22.21 31.71
N ARG A 88 -16.41 -22.97 31.87
CA ARG A 88 -16.26 -23.89 32.98
C ARG A 88 -16.43 -23.19 34.33
N LEU A 89 -15.78 -22.04 34.54
CA LEU A 89 -15.86 -21.30 35.80
C LEU A 89 -17.25 -20.73 36.06
N ILE A 90 -17.91 -20.18 35.04
CA ILE A 90 -19.29 -19.68 35.13
C ILE A 90 -20.24 -20.80 35.54
N LEU A 91 -20.15 -21.97 34.90
CA LEU A 91 -20.98 -23.13 35.22
C LEU A 91 -20.64 -23.68 36.61
N LEU A 92 -19.36 -23.75 37.01
CA LEU A 92 -18.92 -24.28 38.30
C LEU A 92 -19.18 -23.35 39.50
N GLN A 93 -19.18 -22.03 39.31
CA GLN A 93 -19.28 -21.07 40.42
C GLN A 93 -20.63 -20.32 40.42
N GLY A 94 -21.30 -20.16 39.28
CA GLY A 94 -22.55 -19.39 39.15
C GLY A 94 -22.49 -18.03 39.86
N ALA A 95 -23.38 -17.81 40.83
CA ALA A 95 -23.46 -16.54 41.56
C ALA A 95 -22.16 -16.17 42.31
N ALA A 96 -21.34 -17.15 42.69
CA ALA A 96 -20.05 -16.94 43.35
C ALA A 96 -18.89 -16.61 42.39
N PHE A 97 -19.14 -16.55 41.09
CA PHE A 97 -18.10 -16.28 40.08
C PHE A 97 -17.50 -14.88 40.26
N ASP A 98 -16.22 -14.74 40.59
CA ASP A 98 -15.60 -13.42 40.88
C ASP A 98 -14.72 -12.88 39.74
N GLY A 99 -15.08 -13.17 38.47
CA GLY A 99 -14.42 -12.57 37.32
C GLY A 99 -14.94 -11.15 37.06
N LYS A 100 -14.08 -10.15 37.26
CA LYS A 100 -14.45 -8.73 37.21
C LYS A 100 -14.73 -8.27 35.79
N ILE A 101 -13.95 -8.75 34.81
CA ILE A 101 -14.10 -8.32 33.41
C ILE A 101 -15.47 -8.77 32.90
N ILE A 102 -15.78 -10.07 33.00
CA ILE A 102 -17.05 -10.63 32.55
C ILE A 102 -18.24 -9.95 33.22
N ARG A 103 -18.21 -9.77 34.55
CA ARG A 103 -19.30 -9.08 35.27
C ARG A 103 -19.50 -7.66 34.78
N THR A 104 -18.42 -6.88 34.68
CA THR A 104 -18.49 -5.47 34.25
C THR A 104 -19.08 -5.36 32.84
N PHE A 105 -18.67 -6.22 31.91
CA PHE A 105 -19.22 -6.23 30.55
C PHE A 105 -20.68 -6.69 30.51
N GLY A 106 -21.06 -7.68 31.32
CA GLY A 106 -22.44 -8.12 31.46
C GLY A 106 -23.34 -7.00 31.99
N GLU A 107 -22.93 -6.33 33.06
CA GLU A 107 -23.67 -5.23 33.68
C GLU A 107 -23.80 -4.02 32.74
N PHE A 108 -22.73 -3.72 32.00
CA PHE A 108 -22.72 -2.63 31.01
C PHE A 108 -23.79 -2.81 29.93
N VAL A 109 -23.99 -4.02 29.41
CA VAL A 109 -24.98 -4.29 28.36
C VAL A 109 -26.39 -4.48 28.91
N VAL A 110 -26.50 -5.06 30.10
CA VAL A 110 -27.80 -5.26 30.75
C VAL A 110 -28.41 -3.93 31.21
N GLY A 111 -27.61 -2.96 31.65
CA GLY A 111 -28.09 -1.62 31.98
C GLY A 111 -29.22 -1.59 33.02
N GLY A 112 -29.29 -2.62 33.88
CA GLY A 112 -30.36 -2.82 34.86
C GLY A 112 -31.61 -3.56 34.36
N ASN A 113 -31.74 -3.83 33.05
CA ASN A 113 -32.86 -4.61 32.50
C ASN A 113 -32.35 -5.80 31.66
N TYR A 114 -32.43 -6.99 32.26
CA TYR A 114 -31.91 -8.24 31.71
C TYR A 114 -32.57 -8.64 30.38
N VAL A 115 -33.84 -8.29 30.17
CA VAL A 115 -34.54 -8.57 28.91
C VAL A 115 -33.98 -7.69 27.80
N ILE A 116 -33.79 -6.39 28.06
CA ILE A 116 -33.18 -5.47 27.10
C ILE A 116 -31.74 -5.90 26.80
N GLY A 117 -30.97 -6.23 27.83
CA GLY A 117 -29.60 -6.74 27.68
C GLY A 117 -29.53 -7.99 26.81
N PHE A 118 -30.46 -8.93 27.00
CA PHE A 118 -30.55 -10.15 26.19
C PHE A 118 -30.87 -9.86 24.72
N ILE A 119 -31.79 -8.93 24.44
CA ILE A 119 -32.12 -8.51 23.06
C ILE A 119 -30.91 -7.85 22.40
N VAL A 120 -30.25 -6.91 23.08
CA VAL A 120 -29.05 -6.23 22.57
C VAL A 120 -27.94 -7.24 22.31
N PHE A 121 -27.75 -8.19 23.22
CA PHE A 121 -26.76 -9.25 23.07
C PHE A 121 -27.03 -10.13 21.83
N ILE A 122 -28.27 -10.55 21.59
CA ILE A 122 -28.63 -11.30 20.37
C ILE A 122 -28.32 -10.49 19.12
N ILE A 123 -28.63 -9.18 19.11
CA ILE A 123 -28.32 -8.31 17.97
C ILE A 123 -26.82 -8.24 17.73
N LEU A 124 -26.01 -8.05 18.80
CA LEU A 124 -24.55 -8.00 18.69
C LEU A 124 -23.97 -9.32 18.16
N VAL A 125 -24.42 -10.45 18.69
CA VAL A 125 -24.04 -11.78 18.20
C VAL A 125 -24.43 -11.96 16.73
N ALA A 126 -25.64 -11.55 16.34
CA ALA A 126 -26.12 -11.68 14.97
C ALA A 126 -25.33 -10.82 13.99
N VAL A 127 -25.06 -9.55 14.33
CA VAL A 127 -24.25 -8.64 13.52
C VAL A 127 -22.84 -9.22 13.38
N GLN A 128 -22.22 -9.64 14.48
CA GLN A 128 -20.89 -10.26 14.46
C GLN A 128 -20.87 -11.49 13.55
N PHE A 129 -21.84 -12.40 13.69
CA PHE A 129 -21.93 -13.59 12.87
C PHE A 129 -22.11 -13.26 11.37
N ILE A 130 -23.05 -12.39 11.04
CA ILE A 130 -23.38 -12.06 9.65
C ILE A 130 -22.20 -11.34 8.98
N VAL A 131 -21.66 -10.32 9.63
CA VAL A 131 -20.59 -9.48 9.09
C VAL A 131 -19.30 -10.29 8.93
N ILE A 132 -18.91 -11.07 9.94
CA ILE A 132 -17.64 -11.81 9.91
C ILE A 132 -17.71 -13.03 8.99
N THR A 133 -18.71 -13.88 9.18
CA THR A 133 -18.76 -15.18 8.49
C THR A 133 -19.05 -15.03 6.99
N LYS A 134 -19.77 -13.98 6.58
CA LYS A 134 -20.10 -13.74 5.17
C LYS A 134 -19.24 -12.64 4.50
N GLY A 135 -18.88 -11.58 5.22
CA GLY A 135 -18.23 -10.39 4.65
C GLY A 135 -16.72 -10.54 4.43
N ALA A 136 -15.99 -11.00 5.46
CA ALA A 136 -14.53 -11.12 5.39
C ALA A 136 -14.08 -12.36 4.59
N THR A 137 -14.86 -13.45 4.64
CA THR A 137 -14.50 -14.73 4.02
C THR A 137 -14.41 -14.65 2.49
N ARG A 138 -15.45 -14.10 1.85
CA ARG A 138 -15.52 -14.04 0.40
C ARG A 138 -14.49 -13.08 -0.17
N THR A 139 -14.24 -11.97 0.54
CA THR A 139 -13.24 -10.99 0.11
C THR A 139 -11.82 -11.53 0.29
N ALA A 140 -11.55 -12.26 1.38
CA ALA A 140 -10.25 -12.91 1.61
C ALA A 140 -9.93 -14.05 0.67
N GLU A 141 -10.88 -14.96 0.45
CA GLU A 141 -10.72 -16.07 -0.48
C GLU A 141 -10.50 -15.56 -1.92
N VAL A 142 -11.32 -14.60 -2.34
CA VAL A 142 -11.26 -14.05 -3.70
C VAL A 142 -10.00 -13.20 -3.91
N ALA A 143 -9.62 -12.37 -2.95
CA ALA A 143 -8.39 -11.56 -3.05
C ALA A 143 -7.14 -12.45 -3.04
N ALA A 144 -7.08 -13.44 -2.16
CA ALA A 144 -5.96 -14.39 -2.13
C ALA A 144 -5.86 -15.15 -3.45
N ARG A 145 -6.97 -15.67 -3.96
CA ARG A 145 -6.99 -16.39 -5.24
C ARG A 145 -6.57 -15.51 -6.42
N PHE A 146 -7.14 -14.31 -6.57
CA PHE A 146 -6.76 -13.43 -7.67
C PHE A 146 -5.31 -12.98 -7.59
N THR A 147 -4.80 -12.74 -6.38
CA THR A 147 -3.39 -12.39 -6.18
C THR A 147 -2.48 -13.55 -6.54
N LEU A 148 -2.84 -14.78 -6.16
CA LEU A 148 -2.11 -16.01 -6.52
C LEU A 148 -2.19 -16.31 -8.03
N ASP A 149 -3.33 -16.12 -8.66
CA ASP A 149 -3.53 -16.32 -10.10
C ASP A 149 -2.72 -15.29 -10.94
N ALA A 150 -2.42 -14.10 -10.38
CA ALA A 150 -1.59 -13.08 -11.01
C ALA A 150 -0.07 -13.34 -10.91
N MET A 151 0.36 -14.33 -10.14
CA MET A 151 1.78 -14.60 -9.86
C MET A 151 2.61 -15.00 -11.09
N PRO A 152 2.14 -15.89 -11.99
CA PRO A 152 2.87 -16.21 -13.20
C PRO A 152 3.09 -14.97 -14.08
N ALA A 153 2.11 -14.06 -14.15
CA ALA A 153 2.23 -12.82 -14.90
C ALA A 153 3.30 -11.90 -14.30
N LYS A 154 3.34 -11.76 -12.97
CA LYS A 154 4.40 -11.01 -12.27
C LYS A 154 5.79 -11.62 -12.54
N LEU A 155 5.93 -12.94 -12.44
CA LEU A 155 7.21 -13.63 -12.71
C LEU A 155 7.66 -13.45 -14.16
N MET A 156 6.75 -13.59 -15.13
CA MET A 156 7.03 -13.39 -16.55
C MET A 156 7.44 -11.93 -16.84
N SER A 157 6.84 -10.95 -16.15
CA SER A 157 7.25 -9.54 -16.28
C SER A 157 8.68 -9.30 -15.79
N ILE A 158 9.09 -9.95 -14.68
CA ILE A 158 10.46 -9.87 -14.17
C ILE A 158 11.45 -10.51 -15.16
N ASP A 159 11.09 -11.66 -15.72
CA ASP A 159 11.93 -12.35 -16.71
C ASP A 159 12.07 -11.52 -18.00
N SER A 160 10.99 -10.87 -18.43
CA SER A 160 11.00 -9.94 -19.56
C SER A 160 11.87 -8.72 -19.29
N ASP A 161 11.74 -8.10 -18.11
CA ASP A 161 12.54 -6.92 -17.73
C ASP A 161 14.05 -7.25 -17.68
N LEU A 162 14.40 -8.44 -17.17
CA LEU A 162 15.78 -8.93 -17.11
C LEU A 162 16.32 -9.21 -18.52
N SER A 163 15.53 -9.88 -19.37
CA SER A 163 15.88 -10.17 -20.77
C SER A 163 16.07 -8.90 -21.59
N ASN A 164 15.30 -7.84 -21.30
CA ASN A 164 15.40 -6.55 -21.97
C ASN A 164 16.49 -5.63 -21.39
N GLY A 165 17.21 -6.05 -20.35
CA GLY A 165 18.24 -5.26 -19.69
C GLY A 165 17.72 -4.05 -18.90
N ILE A 166 16.42 -4.02 -18.56
CA ILE A 166 15.80 -2.97 -17.74
C ILE A 166 16.23 -3.12 -16.27
N ILE A 167 16.39 -4.37 -15.81
CA ILE A 167 16.86 -4.73 -14.46
C ILE A 167 18.08 -5.65 -14.53
N ASN A 168 18.86 -5.70 -13.44
CA ASN A 168 19.99 -6.62 -13.30
C ASN A 168 19.57 -7.94 -12.58
N GLU A 169 20.46 -8.93 -12.56
CA GLU A 169 20.20 -10.25 -11.95
C GLU A 169 19.88 -10.15 -10.45
N GLU A 170 20.55 -9.26 -9.74
CA GLU A 170 20.36 -9.07 -8.30
C GLU A 170 18.96 -8.53 -7.97
N GLU A 171 18.51 -7.55 -8.77
CA GLU A 171 17.17 -6.97 -8.69
C GLU A 171 16.10 -7.98 -9.09
N ALA A 172 16.33 -8.78 -10.14
CA ALA A 172 15.43 -9.87 -10.53
C ALA A 172 15.28 -10.90 -9.40
N LEU A 173 16.38 -11.31 -8.75
CA LEU A 173 16.36 -12.19 -7.59
C LEU A 173 15.63 -11.57 -6.38
N ARG A 174 15.75 -10.26 -6.16
CA ARG A 174 15.04 -9.53 -5.11
C ARG A 174 13.52 -9.54 -5.38
N ARG A 175 13.10 -9.15 -6.57
CA ARG A 175 11.67 -9.13 -6.97
C ARG A 175 11.04 -10.52 -6.95
N ARG A 176 11.73 -11.55 -7.46
CA ARG A 176 11.25 -12.95 -7.37
C ARG A 176 11.05 -13.41 -5.92
N ARG A 177 11.93 -12.98 -4.98
CA ARG A 177 11.78 -13.26 -3.55
C ARG A 177 10.57 -12.54 -2.95
N GLU A 178 10.32 -11.27 -3.32
CA GLU A 178 9.12 -10.54 -2.87
C GLU A 178 7.84 -11.21 -3.37
N VAL A 179 7.80 -11.56 -4.66
CA VAL A 179 6.70 -12.31 -5.27
C VAL A 179 6.47 -13.63 -4.52
N ARG A 180 7.52 -14.40 -4.20
CA ARG A 180 7.37 -15.63 -3.39
C ARG A 180 6.78 -15.36 -2.00
N LYS A 181 7.26 -14.33 -1.28
CA LYS A 181 6.72 -13.96 0.04
C LYS A 181 5.23 -13.59 -0.03
N GLU A 182 4.84 -12.90 -1.09
CA GLU A 182 3.43 -12.57 -1.35
C GLU A 182 2.59 -13.85 -1.51
N ALA A 183 3.04 -14.83 -2.32
CA ALA A 183 2.35 -16.12 -2.45
C ALA A 183 2.23 -16.87 -1.12
N ASP A 184 3.35 -17.02 -0.39
CA ASP A 184 3.39 -17.74 0.87
C ASP A 184 2.44 -17.10 1.89
N PHE A 185 2.38 -15.76 1.92
CA PHE A 185 1.47 -15.00 2.78
C PHE A 185 0.00 -15.27 2.42
N TYR A 186 -0.41 -15.10 1.16
CA TYR A 186 -1.80 -15.31 0.77
C TYR A 186 -2.24 -16.77 0.84
N GLY A 187 -1.34 -17.71 0.57
CA GLY A 187 -1.57 -19.14 0.77
C GLY A 187 -1.81 -19.50 2.24
N ALA A 188 -0.98 -18.98 3.16
CA ALA A 188 -1.18 -19.17 4.60
C ALA A 188 -2.44 -18.45 5.13
N MET A 189 -2.78 -17.27 4.56
CA MET A 189 -3.95 -16.50 4.94
C MET A 189 -5.29 -17.18 4.63
N ASP A 190 -5.41 -17.93 3.52
CA ASP A 190 -6.63 -18.71 3.23
C ASP A 190 -6.90 -19.73 4.34
N GLY A 191 -5.86 -20.44 4.78
CA GLY A 191 -5.94 -21.37 5.91
C GLY A 191 -6.30 -20.67 7.22
N ALA A 192 -5.53 -19.65 7.62
CA ALA A 192 -5.72 -18.93 8.87
C ALA A 192 -7.11 -18.27 8.98
N SER A 193 -7.64 -17.73 7.87
CA SER A 193 -8.96 -17.09 7.83
C SER A 193 -10.10 -18.08 8.12
N LYS A 194 -9.96 -19.35 7.72
CA LYS A 194 -10.94 -20.41 8.04
C LYS A 194 -10.95 -20.75 9.52
N PHE A 195 -9.80 -20.69 10.20
CA PHE A 195 -9.71 -20.88 11.65
C PHE A 195 -10.42 -19.74 12.42
N VAL A 196 -10.21 -18.49 12.03
CA VAL A 196 -10.88 -17.32 12.65
C VAL A 196 -12.40 -17.43 12.51
N GLN A 197 -12.91 -17.91 11.36
CA GLN A 197 -14.35 -18.18 11.18
C GLN A 197 -14.87 -19.30 12.09
N GLY A 198 -14.06 -20.35 12.27
CA GLY A 198 -14.37 -21.45 13.18
C GLY A 198 -14.59 -20.94 14.60
N ASP A 199 -13.74 -20.03 15.07
CA ASP A 199 -13.86 -19.44 16.40
C ASP A 199 -15.15 -18.64 16.60
N VAL A 200 -15.58 -17.83 15.63
CA VAL A 200 -16.87 -17.10 15.75
C VAL A 200 -18.04 -18.08 15.89
N LYS A 201 -18.05 -19.17 15.10
CA LYS A 201 -19.09 -20.20 15.20
C LYS A 201 -19.07 -20.89 16.56
N VAL A 202 -17.88 -21.25 17.04
CA VAL A 202 -17.71 -21.92 18.33
C VAL A 202 -18.10 -21.00 19.48
N GLY A 203 -17.78 -19.70 19.43
CA GLY A 203 -18.19 -18.73 20.45
C GLY A 203 -19.70 -18.63 20.64
N ILE A 204 -20.47 -18.71 19.54
CA ILE A 204 -21.94 -18.75 19.60
C ILE A 204 -22.43 -20.04 20.26
N ILE A 205 -21.85 -21.18 19.88
CA ILE A 205 -22.18 -22.48 20.48
C ILE A 205 -21.90 -22.45 21.99
N ILE A 206 -20.72 -21.95 22.39
CA ILE A 206 -20.33 -21.81 23.79
C ILE A 206 -21.32 -20.93 24.56
N THR A 207 -21.74 -19.81 23.99
CA THR A 207 -22.74 -18.93 24.60
C THR A 207 -24.06 -19.67 24.85
N ILE A 208 -24.55 -20.42 23.85
CA ILE A 208 -25.79 -21.20 23.99
C ILE A 208 -25.63 -22.25 25.09
N VAL A 209 -24.49 -22.94 25.12
CA VAL A 209 -24.16 -23.92 26.17
C VAL A 209 -24.09 -23.26 27.55
N ASN A 210 -23.55 -22.04 27.67
CA ASN A 210 -23.50 -21.32 28.94
C ASN A 210 -24.89 -20.95 29.46
N ILE A 211 -25.77 -20.47 28.60
CA ILE A 211 -27.14 -20.11 28.98
C ILE A 211 -27.93 -21.36 29.38
N ILE A 212 -27.98 -22.38 28.50
CA ILE A 212 -28.77 -23.59 28.74
C ILE A 212 -28.18 -24.42 29.88
N GLY A 213 -26.86 -24.66 29.84
CA GLY A 213 -26.15 -25.41 30.87
C GLY A 213 -26.19 -24.71 32.22
N GLY A 214 -26.09 -23.38 32.23
CA GLY A 214 -26.22 -22.55 33.44
C GLY A 214 -27.60 -22.70 34.08
N PHE A 215 -28.67 -22.64 33.28
CA PHE A 215 -30.04 -22.86 33.77
C PHE A 215 -30.27 -24.26 34.33
N ILE A 216 -29.75 -25.29 33.66
CA ILE A 216 -29.85 -26.67 34.16
C ILE A 216 -29.09 -26.82 35.48
N ILE A 217 -27.84 -26.35 35.55
CA ILE A 217 -27.02 -26.48 36.77
C ILE A 217 -27.60 -25.64 37.91
N GLY A 218 -27.97 -24.39 37.66
CA GLY A 218 -28.55 -23.49 38.65
C GLY A 218 -29.87 -24.03 39.23
N MET A 219 -30.83 -24.35 38.37
CA MET A 219 -32.16 -24.77 38.83
C MET A 219 -32.20 -26.23 39.28
N VAL A 220 -31.64 -27.16 38.51
CA VAL A 220 -31.78 -28.60 38.77
C VAL A 220 -30.76 -29.11 39.78
N MET A 221 -29.49 -28.67 39.67
CA MET A 221 -28.42 -29.19 40.53
C MET A 221 -28.24 -28.37 41.82
N ARG A 222 -28.41 -27.05 41.76
CA ARG A 222 -28.24 -26.15 42.92
C ARG A 222 -29.53 -25.72 43.59
N GLY A 223 -30.68 -26.00 42.99
CA GLY A 223 -31.99 -25.63 43.53
C GLY A 223 -32.25 -24.12 43.55
N GLU A 224 -31.57 -23.35 42.70
CA GLU A 224 -31.79 -21.91 42.56
C GLU A 224 -33.18 -21.64 41.93
N SER A 225 -33.83 -20.55 42.35
CA SER A 225 -35.10 -20.14 41.72
C SER A 225 -34.88 -19.72 40.27
N PHE A 226 -35.91 -19.84 39.43
CA PHE A 226 -35.84 -19.43 38.02
C PHE A 226 -35.36 -17.99 37.86
N ASP A 227 -35.81 -17.09 38.74
CA ASP A 227 -35.43 -15.68 38.75
C ASP A 227 -33.94 -15.48 39.05
N VAL A 228 -33.41 -16.16 40.07
CA VAL A 228 -31.98 -16.07 40.41
C VAL A 228 -31.11 -16.67 39.32
N ALA A 229 -31.52 -17.82 38.77
CA ALA A 229 -30.80 -18.50 37.71
C ALA A 229 -30.79 -17.68 36.41
N ILE A 230 -31.93 -17.09 36.01
CA ILE A 230 -32.01 -16.25 34.82
C ILE A 230 -31.16 -14.99 34.98
N HIS A 231 -31.20 -14.32 36.13
CA HIS A 231 -30.37 -13.14 36.39
C HIS A 231 -28.88 -13.47 36.34
N THR A 232 -28.46 -14.50 37.08
CA THR A 232 -27.04 -14.86 37.22
C THR A 232 -26.45 -15.35 35.90
N TYR A 233 -27.03 -16.38 35.32
CA TYR A 233 -26.44 -17.04 34.16
C TYR A 233 -26.64 -16.24 32.88
N THR A 234 -27.71 -15.45 32.75
CA THR A 234 -27.86 -14.53 31.60
C THR A 234 -26.82 -13.42 31.69
N LEU A 235 -26.62 -12.80 32.86
CA LEU A 235 -25.62 -11.74 33.04
C LEU A 235 -24.21 -12.26 32.71
N LEU A 236 -23.82 -13.40 33.30
CA LEU A 236 -22.49 -13.96 33.10
C LEU A 236 -22.27 -14.46 31.67
N SER A 237 -23.28 -15.07 31.05
CA SER A 237 -23.17 -15.55 29.66
C SER A 237 -23.09 -14.40 28.65
N ILE A 238 -23.90 -13.34 28.85
CA ILE A 238 -23.82 -12.13 28.03
C ILE A 238 -22.45 -11.48 28.20
N GLY A 239 -22.00 -11.31 29.44
CA GLY A 239 -20.68 -10.74 29.73
C GLY A 239 -19.54 -11.53 29.07
N ASP A 240 -19.53 -12.85 29.22
CA ASP A 240 -18.52 -13.73 28.63
C ASP A 240 -18.54 -13.66 27.10
N GLY A 241 -19.73 -13.75 26.50
CA GLY A 241 -19.90 -13.63 25.06
C GLY A 241 -19.40 -12.30 24.51
N LEU A 242 -19.64 -11.19 25.21
CA LEU A 242 -19.18 -9.85 24.79
C LEU A 242 -17.67 -9.69 24.92
N VAL A 243 -17.09 -10.16 26.02
CA VAL A 243 -15.63 -10.13 26.23
C VAL A 243 -14.92 -10.94 25.16
N ALA A 244 -15.46 -12.10 24.79
CA ALA A 244 -14.94 -12.93 23.71
C ALA A 244 -15.07 -12.29 22.32
N GLN A 245 -16.06 -11.41 22.12
CA GLN A 245 -16.36 -10.75 20.84
C GLN A 245 -15.43 -9.59 20.52
N ILE A 246 -15.01 -8.79 21.51
CA ILE A 246 -14.17 -7.60 21.25
C ILE A 246 -12.87 -7.97 20.53
N PRO A 247 -12.04 -8.91 21.03
CA PRO A 247 -10.83 -9.32 20.31
C PRO A 247 -11.15 -9.95 18.95
N SER A 248 -12.26 -10.70 18.84
CA SER A 248 -12.71 -11.32 17.59
C SER A 248 -12.98 -10.29 16.50
N LEU A 249 -13.70 -9.22 16.86
CA LEU A 249 -14.03 -8.12 15.96
C LEU A 249 -12.75 -7.42 15.49
N LEU A 250 -11.88 -7.03 16.43
CA LEU A 250 -10.62 -6.34 16.13
C LEU A 250 -9.73 -7.16 15.19
N ILE A 251 -9.55 -8.45 15.48
CA ILE A 251 -8.76 -9.37 14.65
C ILE A 251 -9.41 -9.56 13.27
N THR A 252 -10.73 -9.69 13.20
CA THR A 252 -11.42 -9.85 11.91
C THR A 252 -11.34 -8.59 11.07
N THR A 253 -11.49 -7.41 11.68
CA THR A 253 -11.28 -6.14 10.99
C THR A 253 -9.84 -6.03 10.49
N ALA A 254 -8.84 -6.40 11.30
CA ALA A 254 -7.44 -6.43 10.89
C ALA A 254 -7.22 -7.38 9.68
N THR A 255 -7.78 -8.59 9.74
CA THR A 255 -7.77 -9.54 8.62
C THR A 255 -8.44 -8.97 7.37
N GLY A 256 -9.58 -8.30 7.51
CA GLY A 256 -10.25 -7.64 6.38
C GLY A 256 -9.40 -6.54 5.76
N ILE A 257 -8.76 -5.70 6.58
CA ILE A 257 -7.89 -4.61 6.12
C ILE A 257 -6.66 -5.16 5.39
N ILE A 258 -5.95 -6.14 5.97
CA ILE A 258 -4.70 -6.64 5.37
C ILE A 258 -4.95 -7.32 4.01
N VAL A 259 -6.07 -8.03 3.90
CA VAL A 259 -6.48 -8.73 2.69
C VAL A 259 -6.90 -7.75 1.59
N THR A 260 -7.70 -6.73 1.94
CA THR A 260 -8.24 -5.78 0.96
C THR A 260 -7.20 -4.79 0.46
N ARG A 261 -6.08 -4.63 1.18
CA ARG A 261 -4.94 -3.76 0.82
C ARG A 261 -3.85 -4.44 -0.03
N ALA A 262 -4.14 -5.58 -0.66
CA ALA A 262 -3.14 -6.43 -1.33
C ALA A 262 -2.21 -5.73 -2.35
N VAL A 263 -2.63 -4.60 -2.91
CA VAL A 263 -1.90 -3.88 -3.97
C VAL A 263 -1.30 -2.55 -3.49
N SER A 264 -1.52 -2.14 -2.24
CA SER A 264 -0.96 -0.87 -1.74
C SER A 264 0.46 -1.02 -1.22
N GLU A 265 1.30 -0.04 -1.52
CA GLU A 265 2.67 0.08 -1.00
C GLU A 265 2.78 0.98 0.25
N ASP A 266 1.73 1.74 0.55
CA ASP A 266 1.69 2.71 1.64
C ASP A 266 0.74 2.29 2.77
N SER A 267 0.95 2.81 3.97
CA SER A 267 0.08 2.56 5.14
C SER A 267 -1.37 3.04 4.89
N LEU A 268 -2.36 2.39 5.50
CA LEU A 268 -3.78 2.72 5.31
C LEU A 268 -4.09 4.21 5.59
N GLY A 269 -3.47 4.77 6.62
CA GLY A 269 -3.66 6.17 6.98
C GLY A 269 -3.17 7.14 5.90
N LYS A 270 -2.02 6.84 5.28
CA LYS A 270 -1.49 7.63 4.16
C LYS A 270 -2.40 7.52 2.94
N ASP A 271 -2.77 6.31 2.53
CA ASP A 271 -3.68 6.09 1.39
C ASP A 271 -5.00 6.83 1.58
N LEU A 272 -5.63 6.69 2.75
CA LEU A 272 -6.90 7.32 3.05
C LEU A 272 -6.76 8.85 3.04
N SER A 273 -5.69 9.38 3.64
CA SER A 273 -5.43 10.83 3.65
C SER A 273 -5.17 11.40 2.25
N ALA A 274 -4.43 10.68 1.41
CA ALA A 274 -4.14 11.08 0.04
C ALA A 274 -5.39 10.99 -0.86
N GLN A 275 -6.17 9.91 -0.75
CA GLN A 275 -7.38 9.70 -1.56
C GLN A 275 -8.52 10.64 -1.17
N LEU A 276 -8.79 10.83 0.12
CA LEU A 276 -9.80 11.80 0.56
C LEU A 276 -9.32 13.24 0.36
N GLY A 277 -8.04 13.50 0.61
CA GLY A 277 -7.43 14.82 0.46
C GLY A 277 -7.40 15.31 -0.99
N SER A 278 -7.28 14.39 -1.95
CA SER A 278 -7.28 14.70 -3.40
C SER A 278 -8.67 15.01 -3.97
N GLN A 279 -9.74 14.91 -3.17
CA GLN A 279 -11.12 15.13 -3.61
C GLN A 279 -11.82 16.29 -2.86
N PRO A 280 -11.28 17.53 -2.90
CA PRO A 280 -11.84 18.67 -2.16
C PRO A 280 -13.29 19.00 -2.55
N ARG A 281 -13.68 18.75 -3.81
CA ARG A 281 -15.07 18.93 -4.27
C ARG A 281 -16.05 18.01 -3.55
N ALA A 282 -15.68 16.75 -3.33
CA ALA A 282 -16.52 15.80 -2.61
C ALA A 282 -16.77 16.29 -1.17
N LEU A 283 -15.71 16.75 -0.49
CA LEU A 283 -15.80 17.30 0.87
C LEU A 283 -16.73 18.53 0.93
N MET A 284 -16.62 19.45 -0.02
CA MET A 284 -17.50 20.63 -0.08
C MET A 284 -18.97 20.26 -0.33
N LEU A 285 -19.24 19.27 -1.19
CA LEU A 285 -20.59 18.76 -1.42
C LEU A 285 -21.15 18.08 -0.16
N THR A 286 -20.33 17.31 0.56
CA THR A 286 -20.72 16.70 1.84
C THR A 286 -21.03 17.76 2.89
N ALA A 287 -20.21 18.81 3.01
CA ALA A 287 -20.47 19.93 3.90
C ALA A 287 -21.79 20.64 3.57
N GLY A 288 -22.08 20.87 2.28
CA GLY A 288 -23.35 21.42 1.82
C GLY A 288 -24.54 20.53 2.18
N ALA A 289 -24.43 19.22 1.96
CA ALA A 289 -25.47 18.25 2.29
C ALA A 289 -25.74 18.19 3.81
N LEU A 290 -24.70 18.22 4.64
CA LEU A 290 -24.82 18.28 6.11
C LEU A 290 -25.48 19.59 6.57
N GLY A 291 -25.12 20.72 5.95
CA GLY A 291 -25.73 22.02 6.20
C GLY A 291 -27.22 22.05 5.86
N LEU A 292 -27.60 21.50 4.71
CA LEU A 292 -29.01 21.36 4.31
C LEU A 292 -29.79 20.43 5.24
N SER A 293 -29.16 19.33 5.67
CA SER A 293 -29.78 18.37 6.60
C SER A 293 -30.10 18.99 7.97
N ALA A 294 -29.35 20.02 8.40
CA ALA A 294 -29.61 20.74 9.65
C ALA A 294 -30.93 21.54 9.64
N ILE A 295 -31.53 21.77 8.46
CA ILE A 295 -32.83 22.44 8.31
C ILE A 295 -33.98 21.48 8.66
N ILE A 296 -33.76 20.16 8.56
CA ILE A 296 -34.79 19.14 8.82
C ILE A 296 -35.14 19.10 10.33
N PRO A 297 -36.43 19.23 10.72
CA PRO A 297 -36.85 19.12 12.11
C PRO A 297 -36.53 17.75 12.72
N GLY A 298 -36.06 17.72 13.97
CA GLY A 298 -35.71 16.48 14.69
C GLY A 298 -34.23 16.07 14.60
N PHE A 299 -33.43 16.67 13.71
CA PHE A 299 -32.00 16.40 13.63
C PHE A 299 -31.18 17.25 14.63
N PRO A 300 -30.03 16.74 15.14
CA PRO A 300 -29.14 17.48 16.04
C PRO A 300 -28.39 18.60 15.30
N LYS A 301 -29.03 19.77 15.17
CA LYS A 301 -28.58 20.90 14.34
C LYS A 301 -27.16 21.36 14.65
N ILE A 302 -26.81 21.47 15.93
CA ILE A 302 -25.49 21.92 16.38
C ILE A 302 -24.40 20.95 15.89
N THR A 303 -24.62 19.65 16.08
CA THR A 303 -23.70 18.60 15.63
C THR A 303 -23.52 18.65 14.11
N LEU A 304 -24.61 18.76 13.35
CA LEU A 304 -24.55 18.81 11.89
C LEU A 304 -23.86 20.07 11.36
N MET A 305 -24.16 21.25 11.92
CA MET A 305 -23.50 22.49 11.51
C MET A 305 -22.01 22.48 11.84
N LEU A 306 -21.61 21.91 12.99
CA LEU A 306 -20.21 21.80 13.37
C LEU A 306 -19.44 20.87 12.44
N LEU A 307 -20.03 19.72 12.08
CA LEU A 307 -19.46 18.81 11.07
C LEU A 307 -19.42 19.45 9.67
N ALA A 308 -20.47 20.16 9.27
CA ALA A 308 -20.52 20.86 7.99
C ALA A 308 -19.42 21.94 7.90
N LEU A 309 -19.24 22.74 8.96
CA LEU A 309 -18.16 23.73 9.03
C LEU A 309 -16.78 23.09 9.01
N GLY A 310 -16.55 22.03 9.80
CA GLY A 310 -15.27 21.34 9.86
C GLY A 310 -14.86 20.73 8.51
N ILE A 311 -15.77 19.96 7.89
CA ILE A 311 -15.52 19.32 6.59
C ILE A 311 -15.43 20.37 5.48
N GLY A 312 -16.24 21.43 5.54
CA GLY A 312 -16.22 22.52 4.57
C GLY A 312 -14.91 23.31 4.63
N ALA A 313 -14.42 23.63 5.82
CA ALA A 313 -13.13 24.28 6.02
C ALA A 313 -11.97 23.40 5.52
N LEU A 314 -11.99 22.11 5.84
CA LEU A 314 -10.98 21.16 5.37
C LEU A 314 -10.98 21.03 3.84
N GLY A 315 -12.15 20.94 3.21
CA GLY A 315 -12.29 20.93 1.76
C GLY A 315 -11.83 22.23 1.09
N TYR A 316 -12.08 23.38 1.73
CA TYR A 316 -11.63 24.69 1.23
C TYR A 316 -10.10 24.83 1.29
N LEU A 317 -9.48 24.45 2.42
CA LEU A 317 -8.02 24.45 2.59
C LEU A 317 -7.34 23.54 1.56
N LEU A 318 -7.85 22.33 1.37
CA LEU A 318 -7.32 21.38 0.40
C LEU A 318 -7.45 21.88 -1.05
N LYS A 319 -8.57 22.54 -1.36
CA LYS A 319 -8.78 23.17 -2.67
C LYS A 319 -7.75 24.26 -2.92
N GLN A 320 -7.48 25.11 -1.93
CA GLN A 320 -6.50 26.19 -2.04
C GLN A 320 -5.09 25.64 -2.28
N THR A 321 -4.66 24.62 -1.53
CA THR A 321 -3.36 23.97 -1.76
C THR A 321 -3.26 23.34 -3.15
N ALA A 322 -4.33 22.71 -3.64
CA ALA A 322 -4.33 22.11 -4.97
C ALA A 322 -4.28 23.18 -6.09
N GLU A 323 -4.95 24.31 -5.92
CA GLU A 323 -4.90 25.44 -6.86
C GLU A 323 -3.51 26.10 -6.85
N GLU A 324 -2.89 26.27 -5.68
CA GLU A 324 -1.53 26.80 -5.54
C GLU A 324 -0.46 25.88 -6.15
N GLU A 325 -0.59 24.55 -6.02
CA GLU A 325 0.33 23.60 -6.68
C GLU A 325 0.20 23.65 -8.21
N VAL A 326 -1.03 23.75 -8.74
CA VAL A 326 -1.25 23.90 -10.18
C VAL A 326 -0.68 25.24 -10.68
N GLU A 327 -0.79 26.30 -9.90
CA GLU A 327 -0.23 27.61 -10.24
C GLU A 327 1.31 27.59 -10.18
N LYS A 328 1.92 27.00 -9.16
CA LYS A 328 3.38 26.79 -9.09
C LYS A 328 3.89 25.95 -10.24
N THR A 329 3.22 24.86 -10.58
CA THR A 329 3.60 24.01 -11.72
C THR A 329 3.52 24.79 -13.04
N LYS A 330 2.51 25.64 -13.22
CA LYS A 330 2.40 26.53 -14.39
C LYS A 330 3.50 27.60 -14.41
N ILE A 331 3.90 28.13 -13.26
CA ILE A 331 5.00 29.09 -13.13
C ILE A 331 6.32 28.39 -13.45
N GLU A 332 6.59 27.20 -12.91
CA GLU A 332 7.79 26.41 -13.20
C GLU A 332 7.85 25.99 -14.68
N GLN A 333 6.73 25.61 -15.30
CA GLN A 333 6.66 25.33 -16.73
C GLN A 333 6.89 26.60 -17.57
N LYS A 334 6.37 27.75 -17.14
CA LYS A 334 6.66 29.05 -17.78
C LYS A 334 8.12 29.45 -17.60
N GLU A 335 8.72 29.24 -16.43
CA GLU A 335 10.13 29.52 -16.16
C GLU A 335 11.06 28.56 -16.91
N ALA A 336 10.69 27.29 -17.05
CA ALA A 336 11.40 26.34 -17.90
C ALA A 336 11.30 26.73 -19.39
N ALA A 337 10.13 27.20 -19.84
CA ALA A 337 9.95 27.75 -21.19
C ALA A 337 10.72 29.07 -21.40
N LEU A 338 10.85 29.90 -20.37
CA LEU A 338 11.67 31.13 -20.39
C LEU A 338 13.18 30.83 -20.34
N LYS A 339 13.61 29.74 -19.71
CA LYS A 339 15.02 29.28 -19.73
C LYS A 339 15.47 28.78 -21.10
N THR A 340 14.55 28.43 -22.00
CA THR A 340 14.82 28.19 -23.44
C THR A 340 15.10 29.47 -24.22
N HIS A 341 14.75 30.64 -23.68
CA HIS A 341 15.14 31.96 -24.19
C HIS A 341 16.25 32.57 -23.32
N LYS A 342 17.44 31.95 -23.33
CA LYS A 342 18.64 32.68 -22.91
C LYS A 342 19.06 33.62 -24.06
N PRO A 343 19.54 34.86 -23.78
CA PRO A 343 20.19 35.66 -24.79
C PRO A 343 21.31 34.84 -25.42
N GLU A 344 21.36 34.83 -26.75
CA GLU A 344 22.30 34.08 -27.57
C GLU A 344 23.71 34.18 -26.96
N SER A 345 24.16 33.07 -26.37
CA SER A 345 25.53 32.97 -25.89
C SER A 345 26.40 33.10 -27.13
N VAL A 346 27.17 34.18 -27.24
CA VAL A 346 28.05 34.53 -28.37
C VAL A 346 29.26 33.59 -28.50
N ILE A 347 29.37 32.59 -27.60
CA ILE A 347 30.53 31.69 -27.48
C ILE A 347 30.66 30.68 -28.64
N PRO A 348 29.58 30.15 -29.27
CA PRO A 348 29.69 29.32 -30.47
C PRO A 348 30.19 30.07 -31.71
N LEU A 349 30.19 31.42 -31.72
CA LEU A 349 30.81 32.22 -32.80
C LEU A 349 32.35 32.25 -32.73
N ILE A 350 32.96 31.75 -31.65
CA ILE A 350 34.42 31.81 -31.44
C ILE A 350 35.11 30.46 -31.73
N GLN A 351 34.35 29.40 -31.99
CA GLN A 351 34.92 28.13 -32.45
C GLN A 351 35.09 28.18 -33.96
N VAL A 352 36.28 28.59 -34.39
CA VAL A 352 36.67 28.56 -35.80
C VAL A 352 36.84 27.12 -36.24
N ASP A 353 36.13 26.69 -37.28
CA ASP A 353 36.25 25.32 -37.75
C ASP A 353 37.65 25.12 -38.40
N PRO A 354 38.29 23.95 -38.24
CA PRO A 354 39.65 23.73 -38.74
C PRO A 354 39.78 23.87 -40.26
N LEU A 355 38.73 23.54 -41.01
CA LEU A 355 38.64 23.70 -42.46
C LEU A 355 37.20 24.02 -42.86
N GLU A 356 37.01 25.12 -43.59
CA GLU A 356 35.72 25.57 -44.09
C GLU A 356 35.77 25.74 -45.62
N VAL A 357 34.67 25.42 -46.29
CA VAL A 357 34.45 25.75 -47.70
C VAL A 357 33.18 26.57 -47.75
N GLU A 358 33.34 27.86 -48.05
CA GLU A 358 32.25 28.78 -48.25
C GLU A 358 31.83 28.79 -49.72
N ILE A 359 30.53 28.76 -49.97
CA ILE A 359 29.97 28.76 -51.32
C ILE A 359 28.95 29.87 -51.50
N GLY A 360 29.03 30.55 -52.65
CA GLY A 360 27.99 31.46 -53.10
C GLY A 360 26.70 30.71 -53.47
N TYR A 361 25.56 31.41 -53.43
CA TYR A 361 24.24 30.78 -53.53
C TYR A 361 23.99 29.97 -54.82
N SER A 362 24.69 30.26 -55.94
CA SER A 362 24.50 29.51 -57.19
C SER A 362 25.19 28.14 -57.16
N LEU A 363 26.06 27.88 -56.20
CA LEU A 363 26.78 26.62 -56.02
C LEU A 363 26.12 25.67 -55.02
N ILE A 364 25.10 26.13 -54.27
CA ILE A 364 24.35 25.32 -53.29
C ILE A 364 23.86 23.98 -53.88
N PRO A 365 23.31 23.91 -55.11
CA PRO A 365 22.87 22.64 -55.69
C PRO A 365 23.98 21.59 -55.85
N LEU A 366 25.26 21.98 -55.84
CA LEU A 366 26.38 21.04 -55.88
C LEU A 366 26.67 20.38 -54.52
N ALA A 367 26.26 21.03 -53.43
CA ALA A 367 26.43 20.57 -52.06
C ALA A 367 25.23 19.79 -51.51
N ASP A 368 24.04 19.94 -52.12
CA ASP A 368 22.81 19.28 -51.71
C ASP A 368 22.63 17.90 -52.40
N PRO A 369 22.67 16.78 -51.65
CA PRO A 369 22.45 15.44 -52.20
C PRO A 369 21.07 15.26 -52.85
N ASP A 370 20.04 15.92 -52.34
CA ASP A 370 18.65 15.78 -52.83
C ASP A 370 18.48 16.44 -54.21
N GLN A 371 19.39 17.36 -54.57
CA GLN A 371 19.44 18.01 -55.88
C GLN A 371 20.45 17.36 -56.84
N GLY A 372 21.02 16.20 -56.47
CA GLY A 372 22.04 15.51 -57.26
C GLY A 372 23.45 16.09 -57.14
N GLY A 373 23.72 16.87 -56.08
CA GLY A 373 25.04 17.40 -55.76
C GLY A 373 26.04 16.31 -55.40
N THR A 374 27.30 16.46 -55.83
CA THR A 374 28.38 15.47 -55.60
C THR A 374 29.52 15.99 -54.73
N LEU A 375 29.42 17.22 -54.22
CA LEU A 375 30.52 17.89 -53.51
C LEU A 375 30.89 17.16 -52.19
N LEU A 376 29.90 16.73 -51.41
CA LEU A 376 30.11 16.01 -50.16
C LEU A 376 30.85 14.67 -50.37
N ASP A 377 30.46 13.92 -51.39
CA ASP A 377 31.12 12.66 -51.76
C ASP A 377 32.55 12.88 -52.26
N ARG A 378 32.77 13.93 -53.06
CA ARG A 378 34.10 14.30 -53.55
C ARG A 378 35.03 14.70 -52.41
N ILE A 379 34.53 15.49 -51.46
CA ILE A 379 35.27 15.87 -50.24
C ILE A 379 35.65 14.62 -49.44
N THR A 380 34.71 13.70 -49.24
CA THR A 380 34.96 12.44 -48.52
C THR A 380 36.06 11.62 -49.21
N ASN A 381 36.03 11.54 -50.54
CA ASN A 381 37.05 10.85 -51.32
C ASN A 381 38.42 11.54 -51.27
N ILE A 382 38.48 12.88 -51.31
CA ILE A 382 39.72 13.64 -51.15
C ILE A 382 40.35 13.40 -49.78
N ARG A 383 39.55 13.40 -48.71
CA ARG A 383 40.03 13.11 -47.35
C ARG A 383 40.60 11.69 -47.24
N ARG A 384 39.91 10.69 -47.80
CA ARG A 384 40.37 9.30 -47.84
C ARG A 384 41.68 9.16 -48.62
N ARG A 385 41.78 9.80 -49.78
CA ARG A 385 42.98 9.77 -50.62
C ARG A 385 44.16 10.45 -49.95
N SER A 386 43.93 11.59 -49.30
CA SER A 386 44.96 12.31 -48.53
C SER A 386 45.53 11.47 -47.39
N ALA A 387 44.67 10.70 -46.70
CA ALA A 387 45.11 9.78 -45.66
C ALA A 387 45.94 8.61 -46.21
N LEU A 388 45.59 8.07 -47.39
CA LEU A 388 46.26 6.92 -47.99
C LEU A 388 47.57 7.28 -48.70
N GLU A 389 47.62 8.39 -49.44
CA GLU A 389 48.79 8.78 -50.24
C GLU A 389 49.81 9.60 -49.45
N MET A 390 49.35 10.46 -48.53
CA MET A 390 50.21 11.40 -47.80
C MET A 390 50.31 11.08 -46.30
N GLY A 391 49.56 10.10 -45.79
CA GLY A 391 49.47 9.82 -44.35
C GLY A 391 48.78 10.93 -43.54
N LEU A 392 48.15 11.90 -44.21
CA LEU A 392 47.56 13.09 -43.59
C LEU A 392 46.05 12.88 -43.36
N ILE A 393 45.64 12.85 -42.09
CA ILE A 393 44.22 12.79 -41.71
C ILE A 393 43.65 14.22 -41.72
N VAL A 394 42.95 14.57 -42.80
CA VAL A 394 42.29 15.88 -42.94
C VAL A 394 41.07 15.94 -42.00
N PRO A 395 40.91 17.01 -41.19
CA PRO A 395 39.76 17.19 -40.29
C PRO A 395 38.43 17.28 -41.07
N PRO A 396 37.27 17.17 -40.39
CA PRO A 396 35.98 17.42 -41.03
C PRO A 396 35.96 18.79 -41.71
N ILE A 397 35.54 18.83 -42.98
CA ILE A 397 35.42 20.06 -43.77
C ILE A 397 33.98 20.52 -43.66
N ARG A 398 33.75 21.70 -43.09
CA ARG A 398 32.40 22.27 -43.00
C ARG A 398 32.09 23.06 -44.27
N ILE A 399 30.93 22.81 -44.87
CA ILE A 399 30.45 23.60 -46.00
C ILE A 399 29.46 24.64 -45.45
N ARG A 400 29.66 25.91 -45.79
CA ARG A 400 28.77 27.01 -45.42
C ARG A 400 28.34 27.79 -46.65
N ASP A 401 27.09 28.18 -46.70
CA ASP A 401 26.66 29.22 -47.62
C ASP A 401 27.10 30.58 -47.08
N ASN A 402 27.76 31.38 -47.92
CA ASN A 402 28.11 32.75 -47.58
C ASN A 402 27.45 33.70 -48.58
N MET A 403 26.51 34.51 -48.08
CA MET A 403 25.79 35.49 -48.90
C MET A 403 26.65 36.71 -49.27
N GLU A 404 27.79 36.91 -48.62
CA GLU A 404 28.76 37.97 -48.95
C GLU A 404 29.62 37.59 -50.17
N LEU A 405 29.75 36.30 -50.49
CA LEU A 405 30.42 35.84 -51.71
C LEU A 405 29.57 36.12 -52.95
N ALA A 406 30.24 36.39 -54.07
CA ALA A 406 29.53 36.50 -55.34
C ALA A 406 28.83 35.16 -55.68
N PRO A 407 27.71 35.17 -56.44
CA PRO A 407 26.87 34.00 -56.66
C PRO A 407 27.62 32.72 -57.03
N LYS A 408 28.68 32.86 -57.84
CA LYS A 408 29.44 31.79 -58.51
C LYS A 408 30.75 31.45 -57.81
N ASP A 409 31.06 32.15 -56.73
CA ASP A 409 32.37 32.07 -56.10
C ASP A 409 32.34 31.10 -54.93
N TYR A 410 33.49 30.52 -54.66
CA TYR A 410 33.74 29.71 -53.48
C TYR A 410 35.06 30.14 -52.84
N SER A 411 35.13 30.02 -51.52
CA SER A 411 36.33 30.29 -50.74
C SER A 411 36.65 29.09 -49.85
N ILE A 412 37.93 28.82 -49.65
CA ILE A 412 38.43 27.77 -48.77
C ILE A 412 39.16 28.46 -47.62
N LEU A 413 38.74 28.15 -46.39
CA LEU A 413 39.32 28.72 -45.19
C LEU A 413 39.95 27.63 -44.33
N ILE A 414 41.09 27.93 -43.71
CA ILE A 414 41.75 27.07 -42.74
C ILE A 414 41.88 27.85 -41.45
N LYS A 415 41.23 27.38 -40.37
CA LYS A 415 41.15 28.12 -39.11
C LYS A 415 40.72 29.59 -39.30
N GLY A 416 39.78 29.82 -40.21
CA GLY A 416 39.17 31.13 -40.46
C GLY A 416 39.94 32.06 -41.39
N ASP A 417 41.15 31.68 -41.83
CA ASP A 417 41.90 32.43 -42.84
C ASP A 417 41.61 31.89 -44.24
N GLU A 418 41.27 32.76 -45.19
CA GLU A 418 41.09 32.40 -46.61
C GLU A 418 42.43 31.98 -47.23
N VAL A 419 42.51 30.74 -47.70
CA VAL A 419 43.70 30.15 -48.34
C VAL A 419 43.53 29.95 -49.85
N GLY A 420 42.31 30.07 -50.36
CA GLY A 420 42.03 29.88 -51.78
C GLY A 420 40.64 30.36 -52.17
N HIS A 421 40.56 31.01 -53.33
CA HIS A 421 39.35 31.58 -53.89
C HIS A 421 39.19 31.14 -55.34
N GLY A 422 37.96 30.89 -55.79
CA GLY A 422 37.69 30.58 -57.17
C GLY A 422 36.24 30.81 -57.58
N SER A 423 35.99 30.84 -58.89
CA SER A 423 34.65 31.01 -59.46
C SER A 423 34.29 29.81 -60.31
N LEU A 424 33.08 29.27 -60.14
CA LEU A 424 32.56 28.12 -60.85
C LEU A 424 31.20 28.45 -61.49
N LYS A 425 31.02 28.04 -62.75
CA LYS A 425 29.75 28.16 -63.46
C LYS A 425 29.07 26.79 -63.51
N VAL A 426 28.01 26.61 -62.72
CA VAL A 426 27.19 25.39 -62.75
C VAL A 426 26.66 25.13 -64.16
N GLY A 427 26.73 23.89 -64.62
CA GLY A 427 26.29 23.47 -65.96
C GLY A 427 27.28 23.74 -67.08
N LYS A 428 28.50 24.22 -66.78
CA LYS A 428 29.60 24.33 -67.76
C LYS A 428 30.76 23.43 -67.35
N GLN A 429 31.55 23.00 -68.35
CA GLN A 429 32.79 22.27 -68.12
C GLN A 429 33.97 23.24 -68.16
N ILE A 430 35.00 22.95 -67.36
CA ILE A 430 36.29 23.62 -67.43
C ILE A 430 37.13 22.82 -68.42
N GLU A 431 37.48 23.44 -69.54
CA GLU A 431 38.51 22.92 -70.45
C GLU A 431 39.82 23.58 -70.04
N MET A 432 40.83 22.77 -69.69
CA MET A 432 42.16 23.21 -69.25
C MET A 432 43.17 23.13 -70.38
#